data_AF-A0AAU3RP01-F1
#
_entry.id   AF-A0AAU3RP01-F1
#
_cell.length_a   1.000
_cell.length_b   1.000
_cell.length_c   1.000
_cell.angle_alpha   90.00
_cell.angle_beta   90.00
_cell.angle_gamma   90.00
#
_symmetry.space_group_name_H-M   'P 1'
#
loop_
_entity.id
_entity.type
_entity.pdbx_description
1 polymer ?
#
loop_
_entity_poly.entity_id
_entity_poly.type
_entity_poly.pdbx_seq_one_letter_code
_entity_poly.pdbx_strand_id
1 'polypeptide(L)'
;MSQPRRTPRRRAWTVLTLPALLCAVAACSGGSPSGEGADDAAPSAAPTPSGPPGTLFDNFHYSGPDDPSLAAHGWQVRTDGGGPGIKDTWSTTGAGFPSDTTAQGGRVLQLRSSTDGTKEGTRQVEVQSTGTGLFTGTYAARVYLSDKPTSGRDGDHVVETFFPISASDASTNYSELDYEYLPNGGWGSVGPQLDTTSWFKADPPDRVTHALKKRVAGWHLLMITAMNGKATYSLDGKELFTSSGKYVAREEMDVHFSNWFIDLPFTGGPRTWDMKVNWFYYKAGEVVSQADVQRTVDGFYSSGINHINTVPKS
;
A
#
# COMPACT_ATOMS: atom_id res chain seq x y z
N MET A 1 -16.78 -15.29 14.79
CA MET A 1 -17.62 -14.13 14.45
C MET A 1 -17.41 -13.86 12.98
N SER A 2 -18.42 -14.10 12.14
CA SER A 2 -18.30 -13.91 10.68
C SER A 2 -18.09 -12.42 10.37
N GLN A 3 -17.00 -12.10 9.68
CA GLN A 3 -16.79 -10.76 9.15
C GLN A 3 -17.84 -10.46 8.06
N PRO A 4 -18.43 -9.25 8.03
CA PRO A 4 -19.31 -8.86 6.93
C PRO A 4 -18.49 -8.60 5.67
N ARG A 5 -18.95 -9.19 4.55
CA ARG A 5 -18.37 -9.09 3.20
C ARG A 5 -17.95 -7.67 2.83
N ARG A 6 -16.70 -7.49 2.36
CA ARG A 6 -16.34 -6.33 1.53
C ARG A 6 -17.15 -6.41 0.23
N THR A 7 -17.82 -5.32 -0.13
CA THR A 7 -18.50 -5.21 -1.42
C THR A 7 -17.48 -5.16 -2.56
N PRO A 8 -17.71 -5.85 -3.69
CA PRO A 8 -16.81 -5.80 -4.82
C PRO A 8 -16.70 -4.36 -5.35
N ARG A 9 -15.46 -3.85 -5.40
CA ARG A 9 -15.15 -2.51 -5.89
C ARG A 9 -15.45 -2.44 -7.39
N ARG A 10 -16.50 -1.72 -7.78
CA ARG A 10 -16.76 -1.37 -9.18
C ARG A 10 -15.75 -0.30 -9.61
N ARG A 11 -14.95 -0.59 -10.64
CA ARG A 11 -14.14 0.41 -11.36
C ARG A 11 -15.10 1.45 -11.96
N ALA A 12 -15.20 2.62 -11.34
CA ALA A 12 -15.87 3.77 -11.95
C ALA A 12 -14.89 4.43 -12.93
N TRP A 13 -15.00 4.08 -14.21
CA TRP A 13 -14.37 4.86 -15.27
C TRP A 13 -15.24 6.09 -15.48
N THR A 14 -14.82 7.22 -14.92
CA THR A 14 -15.46 8.50 -15.21
C THR A 14 -14.95 8.96 -16.57
N VAL A 15 -15.74 8.72 -17.62
CA VAL A 15 -15.53 9.33 -18.93
C VAL A 15 -15.85 10.81 -18.79
N LEU A 16 -14.82 11.67 -18.83
CA LEU A 16 -15.01 13.11 -18.96
C LEU A 16 -15.56 13.40 -20.36
N THR A 17 -16.84 13.72 -20.45
CA THR A 17 -17.44 14.32 -21.64
C THR A 17 -17.15 15.82 -21.62
N LEU A 18 -16.28 16.29 -22.53
CA LEU A 18 -16.15 17.72 -22.81
C LEU A 18 -17.45 18.25 -23.46
N PRO A 19 -18.01 19.39 -23.04
CA PRO A 19 -19.08 20.03 -23.78
C PRO A 19 -18.48 20.75 -25.00
N ALA A 20 -18.92 20.34 -26.19
CA ALA A 20 -18.70 21.05 -27.44
C ALA A 20 -19.46 22.38 -27.41
N LEU A 21 -18.72 23.50 -27.44
CA LEU A 21 -19.27 24.84 -27.61
C LEU A 21 -19.63 25.03 -29.09
N LEU A 22 -20.93 24.99 -29.42
CA LEU A 22 -21.44 25.42 -30.72
C LEU A 22 -21.38 26.96 -30.80
N CYS A 23 -20.61 27.49 -31.74
CA CYS A 23 -20.81 28.83 -32.28
C CYS A 23 -21.00 28.69 -33.79
N ALA A 24 -22.14 29.15 -34.28
CA ALA A 24 -22.45 29.17 -35.70
C ALA A 24 -22.64 30.62 -36.19
N VAL A 25 -22.11 30.83 -37.40
CA VAL A 25 -22.57 31.71 -38.50
C VAL A 25 -21.60 32.85 -38.85
N ALA A 26 -20.94 32.72 -40.02
CA ALA A 26 -21.20 33.55 -41.21
C ALA A 26 -20.23 33.17 -42.37
N ALA A 27 -20.80 33.07 -43.57
CA ALA A 27 -20.14 32.64 -44.81
C ALA A 27 -19.37 33.77 -45.52
N CYS A 28 -18.38 33.41 -46.36
CA CYS A 28 -18.34 33.72 -47.80
C CYS A 28 -17.03 33.25 -48.49
N SER A 29 -17.23 32.45 -49.55
CA SER A 29 -16.52 32.45 -50.85
C SER A 29 -15.07 31.96 -51.00
N GLY A 30 -14.91 30.87 -51.76
CA GLY A 30 -14.04 30.86 -52.95
C GLY A 30 -12.87 29.84 -53.00
N GLY A 31 -12.97 28.88 -53.93
CA GLY A 31 -11.81 28.30 -54.63
C GLY A 31 -11.29 26.94 -54.15
N SER A 32 -11.38 25.92 -55.01
CA SER A 32 -10.49 24.74 -55.04
C SER A 32 -9.55 24.87 -56.27
N PRO A 33 -8.49 24.06 -56.48
CA PRO A 33 -8.05 22.87 -55.73
C PRO A 33 -6.52 22.77 -55.49
N SER A 34 -6.11 21.61 -54.94
CA SER A 34 -4.78 20.93 -55.01
C SER A 34 -3.63 21.40 -54.12
N GLY A 35 -3.13 20.45 -53.30
CA GLY A 35 -1.87 20.52 -52.55
C GLY A 35 -1.72 19.31 -51.62
N GLU A 36 -0.90 18.35 -52.03
CA GLU A 36 -0.50 17.15 -51.29
C GLU A 36 0.23 17.47 -49.97
N GLY A 37 0.14 16.54 -49.01
CA GLY A 37 1.07 16.44 -47.88
C GLY A 37 0.45 16.68 -46.51
N ALA A 38 -0.33 15.71 -46.00
CA ALA A 38 -0.53 15.58 -44.58
C ALA A 38 0.30 14.37 -44.11
N ASP A 39 1.50 14.65 -43.60
CA ASP A 39 2.23 13.70 -42.76
C ASP A 39 1.36 13.39 -41.55
N ASP A 40 0.80 12.18 -41.53
CA ASP A 40 0.19 11.59 -40.34
C ASP A 40 1.29 11.46 -39.28
N ALA A 41 1.37 12.45 -38.39
CA ALA A 41 2.20 12.36 -37.19
C ALA A 41 1.66 11.21 -36.32
N ALA A 42 2.35 10.07 -36.40
CA ALA A 42 2.08 8.91 -35.56
C ALA A 42 2.08 9.33 -34.09
N PRO A 43 1.15 8.81 -33.26
CA PRO A 43 1.11 9.14 -31.85
C PRO A 43 2.46 8.75 -31.22
N SER A 44 3.14 9.75 -30.66
CA SER A 44 4.37 9.56 -29.90
C SER A 44 4.10 8.53 -28.80
N ALA A 45 4.72 7.36 -28.90
CA ALA A 45 4.68 6.37 -27.84
C ALA A 45 5.10 7.05 -26.53
N ALA A 46 4.31 6.82 -25.46
CA ALA A 46 4.68 7.29 -24.13
C ALA A 46 6.09 6.77 -23.81
N PRO A 47 6.99 7.60 -23.25
CA PRO A 47 8.34 7.17 -22.94
C PRO A 47 8.29 5.92 -22.07
N THR A 48 9.06 4.89 -22.46
CA THR A 48 9.24 3.69 -21.65
C THR A 48 9.77 4.11 -20.28
N PRO A 49 9.18 3.65 -19.17
CA PRO A 49 9.69 3.96 -17.84
C PRO A 49 11.18 3.59 -17.75
N SER A 50 12.01 4.56 -17.38
CA SER A 50 13.45 4.36 -17.18
C SER A 50 13.71 3.74 -15.80
N GLY A 51 14.42 2.62 -15.74
CA GLY A 51 14.80 1.96 -14.49
C GLY A 51 15.14 0.48 -14.69
N PRO A 52 15.59 -0.22 -13.63
CA PRO A 52 15.79 -1.67 -13.69
C PRO A 52 14.46 -2.37 -14.09
N PRO A 53 14.45 -3.36 -14.99
CA PRO A 53 13.20 -4.02 -15.40
C PRO A 53 12.48 -4.71 -14.25
N GLY A 54 11.13 -4.69 -14.27
CA GLY A 54 10.32 -5.37 -13.27
C GLY A 54 10.42 -4.78 -11.86
N THR A 55 10.75 -3.50 -11.74
CA THR A 55 10.95 -2.81 -10.47
C THR A 55 9.85 -1.78 -10.23
N LEU A 56 9.28 -1.81 -9.04
CA LEU A 56 8.51 -0.70 -8.49
C LEU A 56 9.26 -0.16 -7.29
N PHE A 57 9.44 1.15 -7.23
CA PHE A 57 10.02 1.86 -6.10
C PHE A 57 9.25 3.14 -5.87
N ASP A 58 9.00 3.47 -4.60
CA ASP A 58 8.44 4.74 -4.19
C ASP A 58 8.97 5.11 -2.80
N ASN A 59 9.51 6.32 -2.64
CA ASN A 59 9.93 6.87 -1.35
C ASN A 59 8.94 7.89 -0.77
N PHE A 60 7.73 7.93 -1.32
CA PHE A 60 6.61 8.74 -0.88
C PHE A 60 6.89 10.24 -0.86
N HIS A 61 7.60 10.73 -1.88
CA HIS A 61 7.96 12.14 -1.99
C HIS A 61 6.82 13.06 -2.50
N TYR A 62 5.65 12.94 -1.86
CA TYR A 62 4.44 13.68 -2.22
C TYR A 62 4.25 14.91 -1.35
N SER A 63 3.52 15.89 -1.88
CA SER A 63 3.15 17.11 -1.16
C SER A 63 1.97 16.93 -0.20
N GLY A 64 1.11 15.94 -0.46
CA GLY A 64 -0.10 15.66 0.32
C GLY A 64 -0.93 14.51 -0.25
N PRO A 65 -2.04 14.12 0.42
CA PRO A 65 -2.94 13.08 -0.06
C PRO A 65 -3.65 13.42 -1.37
N ASP A 66 -3.76 14.71 -1.70
CA ASP A 66 -4.36 15.21 -2.95
C ASP A 66 -3.30 15.51 -4.03
N ASP A 67 -2.02 15.14 -3.82
CA ASP A 67 -0.98 15.29 -4.83
C ASP A 67 -1.34 14.43 -6.06
N PRO A 68 -1.49 15.01 -7.26
CA PRO A 68 -1.88 14.25 -8.45
C PRO A 68 -0.86 13.16 -8.80
N SER A 69 0.40 13.32 -8.40
CA SER A 69 1.45 12.32 -8.60
C SER A 69 1.19 11.05 -7.80
N LEU A 70 0.55 11.14 -6.64
CA LEU A 70 0.21 9.98 -5.80
C LEU A 70 -0.68 9.00 -6.57
N ALA A 71 -1.77 9.51 -7.14
CA ALA A 71 -2.68 8.74 -7.97
C ALA A 71 -2.03 8.30 -9.30
N ALA A 72 -1.23 9.17 -9.92
CA ALA A 72 -0.52 8.84 -11.16
C ALA A 72 0.52 7.71 -10.98
N HIS A 73 1.11 7.60 -9.78
CA HIS A 73 2.02 6.53 -9.40
C HIS A 73 1.29 5.28 -8.88
N GLY A 74 -0.05 5.27 -8.92
CA GLY A 74 -0.87 4.11 -8.60
C GLY A 74 -1.05 3.91 -7.10
N TRP A 75 -1.09 4.97 -6.31
CA TRP A 75 -1.48 4.93 -4.90
C TRP A 75 -2.81 5.65 -4.67
N GLN A 76 -3.58 5.17 -3.71
CA GLN A 76 -4.74 5.89 -3.18
C GLN A 76 -4.82 5.74 -1.66
N VAL A 77 -5.37 6.78 -1.02
CA VAL A 77 -5.80 6.70 0.37
C VAL A 77 -7.19 6.05 0.40
N ARG A 78 -7.41 5.12 1.33
CA ARG A 78 -8.68 4.40 1.45
C ARG A 78 -9.82 5.35 1.81
N THR A 79 -10.92 5.26 1.05
CA THR A 79 -12.15 6.04 1.29
C THR A 79 -13.36 5.15 1.56
N ASP A 80 -13.28 3.86 1.27
CA ASP A 80 -14.38 2.92 1.47
C ASP A 80 -14.41 2.35 2.89
N GLY A 81 -15.63 2.07 3.36
CA GLY A 81 -15.88 1.49 4.67
C GLY A 81 -15.55 0.00 4.76
N GLY A 82 -16.20 -0.68 5.70
CA GLY A 82 -15.98 -2.11 5.95
C GLY A 82 -14.81 -2.41 6.89
N GLY A 83 -14.42 -3.69 6.94
CA GLY A 83 -13.38 -4.19 7.84
C GLY A 83 -11.96 -4.15 7.24
N PRO A 84 -10.94 -4.54 8.02
CA PRO A 84 -11.02 -4.88 9.45
C PRO A 84 -11.20 -3.62 10.34
N GLY A 85 -11.20 -3.83 11.65
CA GLY A 85 -11.23 -2.76 12.66
C GLY A 85 -12.61 -2.19 12.97
N ILE A 86 -12.62 -0.98 13.53
CA ILE A 86 -13.86 -0.30 13.92
C ILE A 86 -14.64 0.07 12.66
N LYS A 87 -15.74 -0.65 12.43
CA LYS A 87 -16.52 -0.55 11.21
C LYS A 87 -16.88 0.89 10.84
N ASP A 88 -16.67 1.25 9.57
CA ASP A 88 -17.05 2.55 8.97
C ASP A 88 -16.32 3.75 9.61
N THR A 89 -15.06 3.56 10.02
CA THR A 89 -14.20 4.63 10.57
C THR A 89 -12.92 4.88 9.76
N TRP A 90 -12.77 4.25 8.60
CA TRP A 90 -11.67 4.53 7.67
C TRP A 90 -11.78 5.96 7.14
N SER A 91 -10.65 6.67 7.11
CA SER A 91 -10.60 8.09 6.80
C SER A 91 -9.29 8.46 6.11
N THR A 92 -9.36 9.44 5.21
CA THR A 92 -8.19 9.97 4.51
C THR A 92 -7.40 10.97 5.35
N THR A 93 -8.01 11.57 6.37
CA THR A 93 -7.39 12.63 7.20
C THR A 93 -6.11 12.18 7.91
N GLY A 94 -5.96 10.88 8.15
CA GLY A 94 -4.79 10.30 8.80
C GLY A 94 -3.57 10.11 7.88
N ALA A 95 -3.76 10.20 6.56
CA ALA A 95 -2.67 10.01 5.60
C ALA A 95 -1.96 11.33 5.33
N GLY A 96 -0.64 11.34 5.46
CA GLY A 96 0.16 12.52 5.21
C GLY A 96 1.57 12.18 4.73
N PHE A 97 2.29 13.19 4.25
CA PHE A 97 3.63 13.03 3.71
C PHE A 97 4.63 14.01 4.34
N PRO A 98 4.77 14.05 5.68
CA PRO A 98 5.60 15.05 6.33
C PRO A 98 7.10 14.79 6.13
N SER A 99 7.91 15.83 6.38
CA SER A 99 9.34 15.65 6.54
C SER A 99 9.66 14.87 7.82
N ASP A 100 10.64 13.97 7.75
CA ASP A 100 11.15 13.21 8.89
C ASP A 100 12.66 13.03 8.75
N THR A 101 13.43 13.66 9.62
CA THR A 101 14.91 13.63 9.55
C THR A 101 15.51 12.27 9.90
N THR A 102 14.71 11.34 10.43
CA THR A 102 15.14 9.95 10.71
C THR A 102 14.90 9.01 9.53
N ALA A 103 14.19 9.48 8.50
CA ALA A 103 13.96 8.77 7.26
C ALA A 103 15.02 9.12 6.21
N GLN A 104 15.41 8.13 5.40
CA GLN A 104 16.26 8.37 4.23
C GLN A 104 15.52 9.30 3.25
N GLY A 105 16.20 10.32 2.74
CA GLY A 105 15.59 11.36 1.89
C GLY A 105 14.64 12.31 2.62
N GLY A 106 14.48 12.20 3.94
CA GLY A 106 13.86 13.24 4.76
C GLY A 106 12.33 13.34 4.66
N ARG A 107 11.65 12.33 4.11
CA ARG A 107 10.19 12.30 3.96
C ARG A 107 9.64 10.89 4.13
N VAL A 108 8.40 10.78 4.58
CA VAL A 108 7.71 9.51 4.83
C VAL A 108 6.27 9.60 4.37
N LEU A 109 5.67 8.46 4.02
CA LEU A 109 4.23 8.26 4.19
C LEU A 109 3.96 8.09 5.69
N GLN A 110 3.03 8.87 6.23
CA GLN A 110 2.52 8.72 7.59
C GLN A 110 1.09 8.20 7.57
N LEU A 111 0.82 7.21 8.40
CA LEU A 111 -0.49 6.62 8.67
C LEU A 111 -0.87 6.91 10.13
N ARG A 112 -1.58 8.02 10.34
CA ARG A 112 -2.10 8.45 11.65
C ARG A 112 -3.51 7.94 11.92
N SER A 113 -3.66 7.14 12.98
CA SER A 113 -4.96 6.72 13.51
C SER A 113 -5.25 7.38 14.85
N SER A 114 -6.53 7.63 15.14
CA SER A 114 -6.94 8.31 16.37
C SER A 114 -8.21 7.73 16.96
N THR A 115 -8.35 7.80 18.29
CA THR A 115 -9.56 7.39 19.00
C THR A 115 -9.71 8.13 20.33
N ASP A 116 -10.95 8.37 20.76
CA ASP A 116 -11.31 8.74 22.14
C ASP A 116 -11.99 7.58 22.91
N GLY A 117 -11.95 6.37 22.33
CA GLY A 117 -12.64 5.19 22.86
C GLY A 117 -14.11 5.07 22.42
N THR A 118 -14.64 6.01 21.64
CA THR A 118 -15.94 5.90 20.98
C THR A 118 -15.79 5.59 19.49
N LYS A 119 -16.84 5.05 18.86
CA LYS A 119 -16.83 4.81 17.42
C LYS A 119 -16.75 6.15 16.66
N GLU A 120 -17.52 7.13 17.09
CA GLU A 120 -17.65 8.45 16.47
C GLU A 120 -16.34 9.23 16.52
N GLY A 121 -15.54 9.07 17.57
CA GLY A 121 -14.21 9.65 17.73
C GLY A 121 -13.07 8.80 17.16
N THR A 122 -13.36 7.64 16.56
CA THR A 122 -12.33 6.77 15.98
C THR A 122 -12.12 7.06 14.50
N ARG A 123 -10.86 7.14 14.08
CA ARG A 123 -10.43 7.24 12.67
C ARG A 123 -9.28 6.27 12.44
N GLN A 124 -9.41 5.45 11.40
CA GLN A 124 -8.40 4.50 10.93
C GLN A 124 -7.92 4.93 9.55
N VAL A 125 -6.69 4.55 9.16
CA VAL A 125 -6.11 4.98 7.90
C VAL A 125 -5.43 3.84 7.18
N GLU A 126 -5.61 3.81 5.86
CA GLU A 126 -4.96 2.87 4.95
C GLU A 126 -4.57 3.60 3.66
N VAL A 127 -3.38 3.29 3.16
CA VAL A 127 -2.93 3.68 1.82
C VAL A 127 -2.63 2.40 1.06
N GLN A 128 -3.16 2.31 -0.15
CA GLN A 128 -3.13 1.11 -0.96
C GLN A 128 -2.64 1.45 -2.38
N SER A 129 -1.95 0.51 -3.01
CA SER A 129 -1.68 0.59 -4.42
C SER A 129 -2.95 0.31 -5.22
N THR A 130 -2.97 0.71 -6.49
CA THR A 130 -4.13 0.59 -7.37
C THR A 130 -3.74 0.00 -8.71
N GLY A 131 -4.15 -1.24 -8.96
CA GLY A 131 -3.97 -1.86 -10.28
C GLY A 131 -2.49 -2.05 -10.62
N THR A 132 -1.67 -2.29 -9.60
CA THR A 132 -0.23 -2.50 -9.77
C THR A 132 0.06 -3.93 -10.23
N GLY A 133 -0.81 -4.89 -9.91
CA GLY A 133 -0.73 -6.25 -10.41
C GLY A 133 0.49 -7.01 -9.91
N LEU A 134 0.88 -6.82 -8.64
CA LEU A 134 2.10 -7.41 -8.09
C LEU A 134 1.88 -8.91 -7.81
N PHE A 135 2.76 -9.79 -8.29
CA PHE A 135 2.56 -11.23 -8.11
C PHE A 135 3.74 -11.92 -7.41
N THR A 136 4.53 -12.70 -8.13
CA THR A 136 5.70 -13.36 -7.56
C THR A 136 6.90 -12.43 -7.59
N GLY A 137 7.74 -12.47 -6.56
CA GLY A 137 8.89 -11.58 -6.44
C GLY A 137 9.29 -11.26 -5.01
N THR A 138 10.13 -10.23 -4.87
CA THR A 138 10.54 -9.67 -3.57
C THR A 138 9.83 -8.35 -3.33
N TYR A 139 9.08 -8.28 -2.24
CA TYR A 139 8.43 -7.09 -1.69
C TYR A 139 9.21 -6.62 -0.47
N ALA A 140 9.54 -5.34 -0.39
CA ALA A 140 10.29 -4.79 0.71
C ALA A 140 9.76 -3.40 1.07
N ALA A 141 9.60 -3.13 2.37
CA ALA A 141 9.22 -1.82 2.87
C ALA A 141 10.08 -1.45 4.08
N ARG A 142 10.56 -0.20 4.12
CA ARG A 142 11.18 0.36 5.33
C ARG A 142 10.12 1.09 6.14
N VAL A 143 9.76 0.51 7.28
CA VAL A 143 8.61 0.91 8.10
C VAL A 143 9.08 1.32 9.50
N TYR A 144 8.52 2.39 10.03
CA TYR A 144 8.62 2.74 11.45
C TYR A 144 7.38 2.21 12.16
N LEU A 145 7.59 1.33 13.13
CA LEU A 145 6.54 0.77 13.99
C LEU A 145 6.58 1.45 15.37
N SER A 146 5.41 1.68 15.97
CA SER A 146 5.25 2.40 17.22
C SER A 146 4.86 1.47 18.37
N ASP A 147 5.58 1.54 19.49
CA ASP A 147 5.21 0.79 20.71
C ASP A 147 4.12 1.47 21.54
N LYS A 148 3.89 2.76 21.32
CA LYS A 148 3.03 3.63 22.15
C LYS A 148 2.43 4.73 21.27
N PRO A 149 1.33 5.36 21.69
CA PRO A 149 0.76 6.46 20.92
C PRO A 149 1.69 7.68 20.90
N THR A 150 1.64 8.44 19.80
CA THR A 150 2.26 9.76 19.69
C THR A 150 1.69 10.75 20.71
N SER A 151 0.40 10.61 21.05
CA SER A 151 -0.25 11.40 22.10
C SER A 151 -1.37 10.64 22.81
N GLY A 152 -1.61 10.96 24.08
CA GLY A 152 -2.63 10.30 24.90
C GLY A 152 -2.07 9.12 25.71
N ARG A 153 -2.95 8.42 26.45
CA ARG A 153 -2.55 7.23 27.21
C ARG A 153 -2.30 6.05 26.27
N ASP A 154 -1.39 5.16 26.65
CA ASP A 154 -1.12 3.90 25.95
C ASP A 154 -2.15 2.81 26.30
N GLY A 155 -2.13 1.72 25.55
CA GLY A 155 -2.87 0.48 25.83
C GLY A 155 -3.74 0.00 24.67
N ASP A 156 -4.11 0.87 23.71
CA ASP A 156 -5.01 0.51 22.61
C ASP A 156 -4.51 -0.73 21.85
N HIS A 157 -5.42 -1.64 21.48
CA HIS A 157 -5.14 -2.77 20.59
C HIS A 157 -5.07 -2.28 19.13
N VAL A 158 -3.99 -1.56 18.83
CA VAL A 158 -3.67 -1.07 17.49
C VAL A 158 -2.99 -2.18 16.68
N VAL A 159 -3.15 -2.12 15.36
CA VAL A 159 -2.44 -2.96 14.39
C VAL A 159 -1.80 -2.06 13.34
N GLU A 160 -0.47 -2.17 13.21
CA GLU A 160 0.33 -1.50 12.18
C GLU A 160 0.75 -2.52 11.13
N THR A 161 0.44 -2.29 9.86
CA THR A 161 0.48 -3.35 8.85
C THR A 161 1.20 -2.99 7.55
N PHE A 162 1.77 -4.02 6.93
CA PHE A 162 2.26 -4.01 5.55
C PHE A 162 1.91 -5.34 4.91
N PHE A 163 1.14 -5.32 3.82
CA PHE A 163 0.62 -6.55 3.25
C PHE A 163 0.29 -6.44 1.75
N PRO A 164 0.79 -7.36 0.92
CA PRO A 164 0.20 -7.66 -0.39
C PRO A 164 -1.11 -8.46 -0.23
N ILE A 165 -2.15 -8.07 -0.96
CA ILE A 165 -3.49 -8.67 -0.89
C ILE A 165 -4.19 -8.70 -2.24
N SER A 166 -4.94 -9.77 -2.51
CA SER A 166 -5.83 -9.88 -3.66
C SER A 166 -6.85 -8.74 -3.71
N ALA A 167 -7.17 -8.26 -4.92
CA ALA A 167 -8.17 -7.21 -5.10
C ALA A 167 -9.60 -7.59 -4.64
N SER A 168 -9.86 -8.88 -4.40
CA SER A 168 -11.18 -9.39 -3.99
C SER A 168 -11.06 -10.55 -2.99
N ASP A 169 -11.64 -10.37 -1.81
CA ASP A 169 -11.79 -11.41 -0.77
C ASP A 169 -12.53 -12.67 -1.26
N ALA A 170 -13.35 -12.53 -2.32
CA ALA A 170 -14.12 -13.62 -2.92
C ALA A 170 -13.35 -14.39 -3.99
N SER A 171 -12.10 -14.01 -4.30
CA SER A 171 -11.30 -14.72 -5.30
C SER A 171 -11.07 -16.17 -4.89
N THR A 172 -11.23 -17.10 -5.85
CA THR A 172 -10.86 -18.51 -5.64
C THR A 172 -9.35 -18.69 -5.43
N ASN A 173 -8.57 -17.70 -5.88
CA ASN A 173 -7.12 -17.64 -5.75
C ASN A 173 -6.66 -16.65 -4.67
N TYR A 174 -7.55 -16.27 -3.75
CA TYR A 174 -7.25 -15.31 -2.68
C TYR A 174 -5.88 -15.53 -2.07
N SER A 175 -5.08 -14.47 -2.07
CA SER A 175 -3.72 -14.45 -1.57
C SER A 175 -3.57 -13.18 -0.74
N GLU A 176 -3.02 -13.33 0.44
CA GLU A 176 -2.70 -12.22 1.33
C GLU A 176 -1.49 -12.63 2.16
N LEU A 177 -0.50 -11.73 2.25
CA LEU A 177 0.79 -11.97 2.88
C LEU A 177 1.09 -10.84 3.86
N ASP A 178 0.78 -11.05 5.14
CA ASP A 178 0.74 -9.96 6.11
C ASP A 178 1.99 -9.85 6.98
N TYR A 179 2.35 -8.61 7.28
CA TYR A 179 2.90 -8.21 8.56
C TYR A 179 1.85 -7.45 9.36
N GLU A 180 1.59 -7.89 10.59
CA GLU A 180 0.71 -7.21 11.53
C GLU A 180 1.43 -7.03 12.87
N TYR A 181 1.79 -5.79 13.21
CA TYR A 181 2.40 -5.47 14.49
C TYR A 181 1.36 -4.99 15.50
N LEU A 182 1.32 -5.66 16.65
CA LEU A 182 0.38 -5.40 17.75
C LEU A 182 1.19 -5.07 19.01
N PRO A 183 1.57 -3.80 19.26
CA PRO A 183 2.46 -3.43 20.36
C PRO A 183 1.87 -3.69 21.77
N ASN A 184 0.54 -3.71 21.86
CA ASN A 184 -0.22 -3.96 23.08
C ASN A 184 -1.00 -5.29 23.05
N GLY A 185 -0.74 -6.14 22.04
CA GLY A 185 -1.55 -7.33 21.80
C GLY A 185 -2.92 -7.01 21.19
N GLY A 186 -3.87 -7.92 21.39
CA GLY A 186 -5.13 -7.96 20.66
C GLY A 186 -5.50 -9.38 20.25
N TRP A 187 -6.74 -9.60 19.81
CA TRP A 187 -7.25 -10.94 19.43
C TRP A 187 -7.00 -12.06 20.47
N GLY A 188 -6.98 -11.70 21.75
CA GLY A 188 -6.69 -12.63 22.85
C GLY A 188 -5.22 -12.82 23.19
N SER A 189 -4.28 -12.16 22.50
CA SER A 189 -2.87 -12.09 22.92
C SER A 189 -2.60 -10.90 23.85
N VAL A 190 -1.75 -11.12 24.85
CA VAL A 190 -1.49 -10.17 25.96
C VAL A 190 -0.24 -9.29 25.77
N GLY A 191 0.56 -9.52 24.74
CA GLY A 191 1.88 -8.91 24.64
C GLY A 191 2.25 -8.50 23.22
N PRO A 192 3.33 -7.72 23.09
CA PRO A 192 3.79 -7.25 21.80
C PRO A 192 4.08 -8.44 20.90
N GLN A 193 3.52 -8.41 19.71
CA GLN A 193 3.75 -9.43 18.69
C GLN A 193 3.81 -8.81 17.31
N LEU A 194 4.69 -9.35 16.48
CA LEU A 194 4.65 -9.19 15.03
C LEU A 194 4.18 -10.50 14.43
N ASP A 195 2.96 -10.52 13.91
CA ASP A 195 2.40 -11.66 13.22
C ASP A 195 2.79 -11.58 11.74
N THR A 196 3.33 -12.68 11.22
CA THR A 196 3.55 -12.91 9.78
C THR A 196 2.61 -14.00 9.32
N THR A 197 1.76 -13.69 8.34
CA THR A 197 0.60 -14.53 8.03
C THR A 197 0.44 -14.71 6.52
N SER A 198 0.24 -15.95 6.06
CA SER A 198 -0.11 -16.23 4.66
C SER A 198 -1.52 -16.81 4.58
N TRP A 199 -2.42 -16.13 3.86
CA TRP A 199 -3.80 -16.56 3.68
C TRP A 199 -4.01 -17.32 2.37
N PHE A 200 -4.86 -18.33 2.45
CA PHE A 200 -5.42 -19.06 1.30
C PHE A 200 -6.87 -18.65 1.01
N LYS A 201 -7.65 -18.30 2.04
CA LYS A 201 -9.04 -17.81 1.88
C LYS A 201 -9.39 -16.83 2.99
N ALA A 202 -10.09 -15.77 2.64
CA ALA A 202 -10.68 -14.84 3.61
C ALA A 202 -11.87 -15.49 4.36
N ASP A 203 -12.77 -16.18 3.65
CA ASP A 203 -13.97 -16.80 4.23
C ASP A 203 -14.32 -18.18 3.62
N PRO A 204 -14.48 -19.25 4.42
CA PRO A 204 -14.03 -19.31 5.82
C PRO A 204 -12.51 -19.06 5.91
N PRO A 205 -12.03 -18.47 7.01
CA PRO A 205 -10.62 -18.11 7.13
C PRO A 205 -9.74 -19.35 7.09
N ASP A 206 -8.78 -19.38 6.17
CA ASP A 206 -7.81 -20.45 5.99
C ASP A 206 -6.43 -19.83 5.77
N ARG A 207 -5.56 -19.92 6.78
CA ARG A 207 -4.26 -19.24 6.83
C ARG A 207 -3.26 -19.98 7.72
N VAL A 208 -2.00 -19.60 7.60
CA VAL A 208 -0.93 -19.98 8.52
C VAL A 208 -0.24 -18.72 9.04
N THR A 209 0.02 -18.70 10.35
CA THR A 209 0.59 -17.53 11.05
C THR A 209 1.78 -17.98 11.91
N HIS A 210 2.83 -17.17 11.90
CA HIS A 210 3.89 -17.20 12.89
C HIS A 210 3.90 -15.88 13.67
N ALA A 211 3.96 -15.96 15.00
CA ALA A 211 3.94 -14.81 15.88
C ALA A 211 5.32 -14.61 16.53
N LEU A 212 6.02 -13.54 16.18
CA LEU A 212 7.23 -13.10 16.88
C LEU A 212 6.83 -12.32 18.12
N LYS A 213 6.92 -12.94 19.30
CA LYS A 213 6.61 -12.30 20.60
C LYS A 213 7.72 -11.36 21.06
N LYS A 214 7.83 -10.20 20.41
CA LYS A 214 8.87 -9.21 20.68
C LYS A 214 8.36 -7.80 20.35
N ARG A 215 8.84 -6.81 21.10
CA ARG A 215 8.74 -5.40 20.69
C ARG A 215 9.67 -5.12 19.51
N VAL A 216 9.16 -4.47 18.49
CA VAL A 216 9.90 -4.06 17.28
C VAL A 216 9.60 -2.61 16.92
N ALA A 217 9.57 -1.73 17.93
CA ALA A 217 9.44 -0.30 17.67
C ALA A 217 10.71 0.28 17.03
N GLY A 218 10.51 1.25 16.13
CA GLY A 218 11.57 1.89 15.36
C GLY A 218 11.52 1.52 13.89
N TRP A 219 12.56 1.95 13.16
CA TRP A 219 12.71 1.67 11.73
C TRP A 219 13.19 0.25 11.49
N HIS A 220 12.44 -0.48 10.68
CA HIS A 220 12.71 -1.86 10.29
C HIS A 220 12.57 -2.05 8.79
N LEU A 221 13.31 -3.00 8.23
CA LEU A 221 13.09 -3.50 6.88
C LEU A 221 12.26 -4.77 6.94
N LEU A 222 11.01 -4.67 6.49
CA LEU A 222 10.07 -5.79 6.37
C LEU A 222 10.13 -6.30 4.93
N MET A 223 10.43 -7.59 4.73
CA MET A 223 10.59 -8.15 3.39
C MET A 223 9.88 -9.50 3.24
N ILE A 224 9.07 -9.60 2.19
CA ILE A 224 8.37 -10.81 1.75
C ILE A 224 8.99 -11.26 0.43
N THR A 225 9.48 -12.49 0.36
CA THR A 225 9.88 -13.14 -0.90
C THR A 225 8.85 -14.21 -1.25
N ALA A 226 8.01 -13.92 -2.24
CA ALA A 226 6.96 -14.82 -2.75
C ALA A 226 7.40 -15.42 -4.09
N MET A 227 8.24 -16.45 -4.03
CA MET A 227 8.87 -17.10 -5.19
C MET A 227 9.08 -18.59 -4.93
N ASN A 228 9.29 -19.37 -5.99
CA ASN A 228 9.70 -20.78 -5.90
C ASN A 228 8.76 -21.65 -5.03
N GLY A 229 7.45 -21.39 -5.09
CA GLY A 229 6.44 -22.13 -4.32
C GLY A 229 6.47 -21.88 -2.81
N LYS A 230 7.00 -20.72 -2.38
CA LYS A 230 7.08 -20.30 -0.98
C LYS A 230 6.75 -18.82 -0.82
N ALA A 231 6.36 -18.43 0.39
CA ALA A 231 6.40 -17.04 0.85
C ALA A 231 7.27 -16.97 2.12
N THR A 232 8.41 -16.29 2.04
CA THR A 232 9.37 -16.12 3.13
C THR A 232 9.33 -14.69 3.65
N TYR A 233 9.14 -14.54 4.95
CA TYR A 233 9.08 -13.29 5.69
C TYR A 233 10.39 -13.08 6.43
N SER A 234 10.95 -11.88 6.33
CA SER A 234 12.16 -11.50 7.06
C SER A 234 12.05 -10.10 7.66
N LEU A 235 12.70 -9.91 8.81
CA LEU A 235 12.81 -8.66 9.52
C LEU A 235 14.28 -8.35 9.69
N ASP A 236 14.74 -7.22 9.14
CA ASP A 236 16.13 -6.78 9.18
C ASP A 236 17.13 -7.88 8.76
N GLY A 237 16.78 -8.63 7.71
CA GLY A 237 17.62 -9.64 7.08
C GLY A 237 17.55 -11.00 7.75
N LYS A 238 16.80 -11.12 8.85
CA LYS A 238 16.57 -12.39 9.54
C LYS A 238 15.22 -12.96 9.13
N GLU A 239 15.23 -14.20 8.62
CA GLU A 239 14.00 -14.96 8.37
C GLU A 239 13.20 -15.15 9.67
N LEU A 240 11.90 -14.86 9.61
CA LEU A 240 10.93 -15.08 10.68
C LEU A 240 10.08 -16.32 10.41
N PHE A 241 9.61 -16.45 9.18
CA PHE A 241 8.60 -17.43 8.80
C PHE A 241 8.70 -17.74 7.32
N THR A 242 8.43 -19.00 6.95
CA THR A 242 8.25 -19.41 5.57
C THR A 242 7.00 -20.27 5.45
N SER A 243 6.04 -19.85 4.63
CA SER A 243 4.89 -20.67 4.22
C SER A 243 5.12 -21.30 2.85
N SER A 244 4.41 -22.38 2.56
CA SER A 244 4.46 -23.10 1.28
C SER A 244 3.14 -23.82 0.98
N GLY A 245 3.09 -24.56 -0.13
CA GLY A 245 1.91 -25.31 -0.53
C GLY A 245 0.78 -24.39 -0.98
N LYS A 246 -0.41 -24.52 -0.38
CA LYS A 246 -1.56 -23.68 -0.75
C LYS A 246 -1.43 -22.22 -0.28
N TYR A 247 -0.52 -21.92 0.64
CA TYR A 247 -0.33 -20.59 1.24
C TYR A 247 0.77 -19.77 0.53
N VAL A 248 0.87 -19.91 -0.78
CA VAL A 248 1.75 -19.10 -1.64
C VAL A 248 0.92 -18.00 -2.30
N ALA A 249 1.57 -17.01 -2.91
CA ALA A 249 0.85 -16.11 -3.82
C ALA A 249 0.30 -16.91 -5.00
N ARG A 250 -1.00 -16.77 -5.29
CA ARG A 250 -1.71 -17.50 -6.36
C ARG A 250 -2.38 -16.60 -7.40
N GLU A 251 -2.41 -15.30 -7.16
CA GLU A 251 -2.86 -14.29 -8.12
C GLU A 251 -2.14 -12.96 -7.89
N GLU A 252 -2.31 -12.03 -8.83
CA GLU A 252 -1.85 -10.65 -8.67
C GLU A 252 -2.56 -9.96 -7.48
N MET A 253 -1.77 -9.19 -6.74
CA MET A 253 -2.13 -8.50 -5.51
C MET A 253 -1.82 -7.00 -5.65
N ASP A 254 -2.57 -6.19 -4.91
CA ASP A 254 -2.16 -4.83 -4.57
C ASP A 254 -1.36 -4.86 -3.26
N VAL A 255 -0.68 -3.77 -2.92
CA VAL A 255 0.04 -3.60 -1.65
C VAL A 255 -0.62 -2.54 -0.79
N HIS A 256 -0.80 -2.84 0.49
CA HIS A 256 -1.48 -1.98 1.44
C HIS A 256 -0.59 -1.72 2.66
N PHE A 257 -0.72 -0.52 3.19
CA PHE A 257 -0.23 -0.13 4.51
C PHE A 257 -1.41 0.40 5.31
N SER A 258 -1.61 -0.07 6.54
CA SER A 258 -2.69 0.44 7.39
C SER A 258 -2.30 0.52 8.86
N ASN A 259 -2.95 1.45 9.55
CA ASN A 259 -2.86 1.62 10.99
C ASN A 259 -4.29 1.67 11.54
N TRP A 260 -4.69 0.74 12.40
CA TRP A 260 -6.11 0.57 12.73
C TRP A 260 -6.32 -0.07 14.11
N PHE A 261 -7.55 -0.05 14.63
CA PHE A 261 -7.87 -0.53 15.98
C PHE A 261 -8.75 -1.79 15.94
N ILE A 262 -8.35 -2.83 16.69
CA ILE A 262 -9.10 -4.08 16.80
C ILE A 262 -10.45 -3.85 17.47
N ASP A 263 -10.42 -3.14 18.59
CA ASP A 263 -11.54 -2.87 19.48
C ASP A 263 -11.32 -1.54 20.22
N LEU A 264 -12.27 -1.16 21.08
CA LEU A 264 -12.22 0.09 21.88
C LEU A 264 -12.44 -0.19 23.37
N PRO A 265 -11.59 -0.99 24.04
CA PRO A 265 -11.81 -1.41 25.42
C PRO A 265 -11.54 -0.28 26.43
N PHE A 266 -10.91 0.81 26.00
CA PHE A 266 -10.54 1.92 26.88
C PHE A 266 -11.32 3.19 26.54
N THR A 267 -12.05 3.74 27.51
CA THR A 267 -12.78 5.02 27.41
C THR A 267 -11.99 6.18 28.03
N GLY A 268 -12.01 7.38 27.43
CA GLY A 268 -11.29 8.56 27.94
C GLY A 268 -10.60 9.37 26.85
N GLY A 269 -9.79 10.37 27.24
CA GLY A 269 -9.26 11.40 26.34
C GLY A 269 -8.56 10.91 25.06
N PRO A 270 -8.40 11.81 24.07
CA PRO A 270 -7.95 11.48 22.71
C PRO A 270 -6.57 10.82 22.69
N ARG A 271 -6.42 9.83 21.83
CA ARG A 271 -5.20 9.06 21.59
C ARG A 271 -4.88 9.05 20.10
N THR A 272 -3.60 9.07 19.76
CA THR A 272 -3.14 9.13 18.37
C THR A 272 -1.93 8.23 18.19
N TRP A 273 -1.97 7.39 17.17
CA TRP A 273 -0.94 6.42 16.82
C TRP A 273 -0.42 6.72 15.42
N ASP A 274 0.89 6.64 15.23
CA ASP A 274 1.53 6.86 13.94
C ASP A 274 2.34 5.62 13.54
N MET A 275 2.01 5.07 12.39
CA MET A 275 2.91 4.19 11.62
C MET A 275 3.51 5.04 10.50
N LYS A 276 4.77 4.80 10.13
CA LYS A 276 5.39 5.51 8.99
C LYS A 276 6.03 4.54 8.01
N VAL A 277 6.05 4.91 6.74
CA VAL A 277 6.73 4.16 5.68
C VAL A 277 7.68 5.12 4.99
N ASN A 278 8.97 4.77 4.96
CA ASN A 278 9.97 5.58 4.28
C ASN A 278 9.98 5.27 2.78
N TRP A 279 9.94 4.00 2.42
CA TRP A 279 9.89 3.59 1.02
C TRP A 279 9.30 2.19 0.87
N PHE A 280 8.76 1.91 -0.31
CA PHE A 280 8.38 0.60 -0.80
C PHE A 280 9.20 0.23 -2.03
N TYR A 281 9.59 -1.04 -2.12
CA TYR A 281 10.30 -1.63 -3.24
C TYR A 281 9.67 -2.98 -3.59
N TYR A 282 9.52 -3.23 -4.88
CA TYR A 282 9.15 -4.53 -5.41
C TYR A 282 10.03 -4.89 -6.60
N LYS A 283 10.40 -6.17 -6.68
CA LYS A 283 11.07 -6.76 -7.83
C LYS A 283 10.30 -7.99 -8.32
N ALA A 284 9.78 -7.91 -9.53
CA ALA A 284 9.02 -8.96 -10.18
C ALA A 284 9.89 -10.18 -10.50
N GLY A 285 9.39 -11.37 -10.15
CA GLY A 285 9.95 -12.64 -10.61
C GLY A 285 11.36 -12.97 -10.12
N GLU A 286 11.89 -12.26 -9.13
CA GLU A 286 13.25 -12.48 -8.64
C GLU A 286 13.28 -12.57 -7.11
N VAL A 287 14.22 -13.39 -6.60
CA VAL A 287 14.60 -13.42 -5.19
C VAL A 287 15.78 -12.48 -5.01
N VAL A 288 15.56 -11.36 -4.33
CA VAL A 288 16.61 -10.35 -4.08
C VAL A 288 17.00 -10.39 -2.60
N SER A 289 18.30 -10.38 -2.31
CA SER A 289 18.77 -10.29 -0.93
C SER A 289 18.46 -8.92 -0.34
N GLN A 290 18.26 -8.84 0.98
CA GLN A 290 18.04 -7.55 1.65
C GLN A 290 19.17 -6.54 1.37
N ALA A 291 20.42 -7.00 1.34
CA ALA A 291 21.57 -6.13 1.06
C ALA A 291 21.51 -5.55 -0.36
N ASP A 292 21.04 -6.33 -1.34
CA ASP A 292 20.90 -5.88 -2.72
C ASP A 292 19.68 -4.97 -2.90
N VAL A 293 18.58 -5.21 -2.18
CA VAL A 293 17.46 -4.27 -2.09
C VAL A 293 17.96 -2.92 -1.56
N GLN A 294 18.65 -2.90 -0.42
CA GLN A 294 19.16 -1.67 0.16
C GLN A 294 20.12 -0.94 -0.79
N ARG A 295 21.06 -1.66 -1.43
CA ARG A 295 21.98 -1.07 -2.41
C ARG A 295 21.24 -0.43 -3.59
N THR A 296 20.18 -1.09 -4.07
CA THR A 296 19.36 -0.59 -5.17
C THR A 296 18.61 0.68 -4.76
N VAL A 297 17.98 0.67 -3.58
CA VAL A 297 17.28 1.82 -3.01
C VAL A 297 18.24 3.00 -2.78
N ASP A 298 19.43 2.77 -2.21
CA ASP A 298 20.46 3.80 -2.05
C ASP A 298 20.89 4.40 -3.39
N GLY A 299 20.94 3.57 -4.44
CA GLY A 299 21.13 4.01 -5.83
C GLY A 299 20.04 4.97 -6.32
N PHE A 300 18.77 4.70 -6.00
CA PHE A 300 17.67 5.60 -6.35
C PHE A 300 17.76 6.93 -5.59
N TYR A 301 18.03 6.89 -4.28
CA TYR A 301 18.20 8.11 -3.48
C TYR A 301 19.38 8.97 -3.97
N SER A 302 20.54 8.35 -4.24
CA SER A 302 21.72 9.09 -4.74
C SER A 302 21.49 9.69 -6.12
N SER A 303 20.59 9.11 -6.92
CA SER A 303 20.19 9.61 -8.25
C SER A 303 19.01 10.59 -8.21
N GLY A 304 18.49 10.93 -7.02
CA GLY A 304 17.31 11.80 -6.87
C GLY A 304 16.02 11.19 -7.42
N ILE A 305 15.95 9.86 -7.56
CA ILE A 305 14.77 9.15 -8.06
C ILE A 305 13.83 8.88 -6.89
N ASN A 306 12.60 9.40 -6.99
CA ASN A 306 11.57 9.22 -5.96
C ASN A 306 10.57 8.11 -6.28
N HIS A 307 10.37 7.82 -7.56
CA HIS A 307 9.46 6.79 -8.02
C HIS A 307 9.97 6.13 -9.31
N ILE A 308 9.82 4.80 -9.39
CA ILE A 308 10.02 4.00 -10.60
C ILE A 308 8.89 2.99 -10.67
N ASN A 309 8.32 2.79 -11.86
CA ASN A 309 7.49 1.62 -12.13
C ASN A 309 7.79 1.07 -13.53
N THR A 310 8.57 -0.02 -13.58
CA THR A 310 8.92 -0.79 -14.78
C THR A 310 8.32 -2.20 -14.71
N VAL A 311 7.34 -2.43 -13.82
CA VAL A 311 6.59 -3.68 -13.77
C VAL A 311 5.76 -3.79 -15.06
N PRO A 312 5.82 -4.91 -15.78
CA PRO A 312 5.01 -5.09 -16.98
C PRO A 312 3.53 -4.88 -16.67
N LYS A 313 2.84 -4.12 -17.52
CA LYS A 313 1.38 -3.99 -17.43
C LYS A 313 0.76 -5.28 -17.96
N SER A 314 -0.07 -5.92 -17.15
CA SER A 314 -0.88 -7.09 -17.51
C SER A 314 -1.98 -6.74 -18.52
#